data_AF-A0A524J7H3-F1
#
_entry.id   AF-A0A524J7H3-F1
#
_cell.length_a   1.000
_cell.length_b   1.000
_cell.length_c   1.000
_cell.angle_alpha   90.00
_cell.angle_beta   90.00
_cell.angle_gamma   90.00
#
_symmetry.space_group_name_H-M   'P 1'
#
loop_
_entity.id
_entity.type
_entity.pdbx_description
1 polymer ?
#
loop_
_entity_poly.entity_id
_entity_poly.type
_entity_poly.pdbx_seq_one_letter_code
_entity_poly.pdbx_strand_id
1 'polypeptide(L)' 'MLYKEQVRYDKAEPLLLEAFEAQRLKLGDKHPYTLESLNNIIELYEARNKPEEVKKWRAKLPQMEVVDK' A
#
# COMPACT_ATOMS: atom_id res chain seq x y z
N MET A 1 13.51 -8.68 -19.04
CA MET A 1 12.08 -8.67 -18.59
C MET A 1 11.88 -7.72 -17.42
N LEU A 2 12.84 -7.62 -16.47
CA LEU A 2 12.85 -6.70 -15.33
C LEU A 2 12.50 -5.23 -15.65
N TYR A 3 12.98 -4.68 -16.77
CA TYR A 3 12.75 -3.26 -17.12
C TYR A 3 11.28 -2.94 -17.45
N LYS A 4 10.56 -3.87 -18.09
CA LYS A 4 9.13 -3.67 -18.43
C LYS A 4 8.24 -3.70 -17.20
N GLU A 5 8.60 -4.55 -16.23
CA GLU A 5 7.90 -4.62 -14.94
C GLU A 5 8.20 -3.38 -14.10
N GLN A 6 9.46 -2.94 -14.02
CA GLN A 6 9.84 -1.69 -13.36
C GLN A 6 9.05 -0.48 -13.88
N VAL A 7 8.96 -0.31 -15.21
CA VAL A 7 8.18 0.79 -15.81
C VAL A 7 6.68 0.70 -15.51
N ARG A 8 6.12 -0.50 -15.36
CA ARG A 8 4.71 -0.68 -14.96
C ARG A 8 4.51 -0.31 -13.50
N TYR A 9 5.44 -0.71 -12.63
CA TYR A 9 5.37 -0.37 -11.20
C TYR A 9 5.55 1.13 -10.94
N ASP A 10 6.41 1.81 -11.70
CA ASP A 10 6.56 3.27 -11.60
C ASP A 10 5.28 4.03 -11.95
N LYS A 11 4.41 3.44 -12.78
CA LYS A 11 3.08 3.99 -13.09
C LYS A 11 2.01 3.55 -12.09
N ALA A 12 2.12 2.34 -11.54
CA ALA A 12 1.15 1.79 -10.60
C ALA A 12 1.30 2.37 -9.19
N GLU A 13 2.52 2.62 -8.74
CA GLU A 13 2.84 3.16 -7.41
C GLU A 13 2.08 4.47 -7.10
N PRO A 14 2.14 5.53 -7.94
CA PRO A 14 1.42 6.77 -7.65
C PRO A 14 -0.11 6.57 -7.65
N LEU A 15 -0.64 5.72 -8.54
CA LEU A 15 -2.08 5.44 -8.61
C LEU A 15 -2.59 4.71 -7.37
N LEU A 16 -1.81 3.73 -6.87
CA LEU A 16 -2.15 3.00 -5.64
C LEU A 16 -2.07 3.91 -4.41
N LEU A 17 -1.07 4.80 -4.35
CA LEU A 17 -0.96 5.78 -3.27
C LEU A 17 -2.12 6.78 -3.28
N GLU A 18 -2.50 7.29 -4.44
CA GLU A 18 -3.65 8.20 -4.58
C GLU A 18 -4.96 7.51 -4.18
N ALA A 19 -5.18 6.27 -4.64
CA ALA A 19 -6.35 5.48 -4.28
C ALA A 19 -6.42 5.23 -2.76
N PHE A 20 -5.29 4.86 -2.15
CA PHE A 20 -5.19 4.67 -0.71
C PHE A 20 -5.52 5.94 0.06
N GLU A 21 -4.94 7.09 -0.31
CA GLU A 21 -5.21 8.37 0.35
C GLU A 21 -6.68 8.78 0.20
N ALA A 22 -7.26 8.62 -0.99
CA ALA A 22 -8.67 8.92 -1.25
C ALA A 22 -9.62 8.04 -0.41
N GLN A 23 -9.33 6.74 -0.33
CA GLN A 23 -10.08 5.80 0.51
C GLN A 23 -9.92 6.13 1.99
N ARG A 24 -8.70 6.45 2.43
CA ARG A 24 -8.43 6.85 3.81
C ARG A 24 -9.23 8.10 4.22
N LEU A 25 -9.26 9.12 3.36
CA LEU A 25 -10.02 10.35 3.61
C LEU A 25 -11.54 10.14 3.59
N LYS A 26 -12.05 9.25 2.73
CA LYS A 26 -13.49 9.04 2.53
C LYS A 26 -14.09 8.01 3.48
N LEU A 27 -13.35 6.93 3.76
CA LEU A 27 -13.82 5.75 4.46
C LEU A 27 -13.18 5.59 5.84
N GLY A 28 -12.06 6.27 6.08
CA GLY A 28 -11.27 6.18 7.31
C GLY A 28 -10.20 5.09 7.26
N ASP A 29 -9.30 5.15 8.24
CA ASP A 29 -8.14 4.28 8.38
C ASP A 29 -8.50 2.80 8.58
N LYS A 30 -9.61 2.53 9.28
CA LYS A 30 -10.03 1.16 9.65
C LYS A 30 -10.92 0.47 8.61
N HIS A 31 -11.26 1.15 7.51
CA HIS A 31 -12.15 0.57 6.53
C HIS A 31 -11.45 -0.59 5.78
N PRO A 32 -12.13 -1.72 5.52
CA PRO A 32 -11.55 -2.87 4.82
C PRO A 32 -10.83 -2.48 3.51
N TYR A 33 -11.44 -1.65 2.66
CA TYR A 33 -10.80 -1.14 1.44
C TYR A 33 -9.51 -0.33 1.68
N THR A 34 -9.45 0.46 2.76
CA THR A 34 -8.23 1.21 3.11
C THR A 34 -7.11 0.25 3.53
N LEU A 35 -7.44 -0.79 4.29
CA LEU A 35 -6.51 -1.85 4.70
C LEU A 35 -6.03 -2.69 3.50
N GLU A 36 -6.94 -3.03 2.59
CA GLU A 36 -6.63 -3.78 1.38
C GLU A 36 -5.70 -3.00 0.46
N SER A 37 -5.96 -1.71 0.22
CA SER A 37 -5.06 -0.85 -0.56
C SER A 37 -3.69 -0.70 0.08
N LEU A 38 -3.61 -0.64 1.42
CA LEU A 38 -2.34 -0.64 2.12
C LEU A 38 -1.56 -1.95 1.92
N ASN A 39 -2.22 -3.11 1.99
CA ASN A 39 -1.58 -4.40 1.72
C ASN A 39 -1.05 -4.48 0.29
N ASN A 40 -1.81 -4.00 -0.69
CA ASN A 40 -1.38 -3.94 -2.09
C ASN A 40 -0.12 -3.06 -2.27
N ILE A 41 0.00 -1.96 -1.53
CA ILE A 41 1.20 -1.10 -1.52
C ILE A 41 2.40 -1.85 -0.91
N ILE A 42 2.19 -2.61 0.17
CA ILE A 42 3.26 -3.40 0.80
C ILE A 42 3.77 -4.48 -0.14
N GLU A 43 2.88 -5.26 -0.75
CA GLU A 43 3.23 -6.32 -1.71
C GLU A 43 3.98 -5.76 -2.93
N LEU A 44 3.55 -4.60 -3.43
CA LEU A 44 4.26 -3.88 -4.49
C LEU A 44 5.71 -3.60 -4.11
N TYR A 45 5.96 -3.07 -2.90
CA TYR A 45 7.31 -2.76 -2.46
C TYR A 45 8.17 -3.99 -2.16
N GLU A 46 7.56 -5.08 -1.70
CA GLU A 46 8.22 -6.38 -1.56
C GLU A 46 8.68 -6.90 -2.94
N ALA A 47 7.80 -6.87 -3.95
CA ALA A 47 8.13 -7.26 -5.31
C ALA A 47 9.23 -6.39 -5.95
N ARG A 48 9.35 -5.12 -5.51
CA ARG A 48 10.41 -4.19 -5.93
C ARG A 48 11.69 -4.30 -5.10
N ASN A 49 11.77 -5.21 -4.13
CA ASN A 49 12.89 -5.38 -3.21
C ASN A 49 13.28 -4.05 -2.51
N LYS A 50 12.27 -3.27 -2.07
CA LYS A 50 12.44 -2.00 -1.35
C LYS A 50 12.11 -2.19 0.15
N PRO A 51 13.01 -2.79 0.96
CA PRO A 51 12.71 -3.17 2.33
C PRO A 51 12.39 -1.98 3.26
N GLU A 52 12.95 -0.80 3.00
CA GLU A 52 12.70 0.39 3.81
C GLU A 52 11.27 0.93 3.63
N GLU A 53 10.74 0.90 2.40
CA GLU A 53 9.34 1.26 2.15
C GLU A 53 8.40 0.23 2.78
N VAL A 54 8.69 -1.07 2.64
CA VAL A 54 7.91 -2.14 3.28
C VAL A 54 7.82 -1.92 4.79
N LYS A 55 8.94 -1.65 5.48
CA LYS A 55 8.95 -1.37 6.92
C LYS A 55 8.11 -0.14 7.27
N LYS A 56 8.26 0.95 6.52
CA LYS A 56 7.51 2.20 6.71
C LYS A 56 6.01 2.00 6.56
N TRP A 57 5.57 1.23 5.57
CA TRP A 57 4.15 0.95 5.35
C TRP A 57 3.60 -0.09 6.33
N ARG A 58 4.38 -1.12 6.69
CA ARG A 58 4.02 -2.05 7.76
C ARG A 58 3.88 -1.37 9.12
N ALA A 59 4.66 -0.33 9.42
CA ALA A 59 4.48 0.43 10.66
C ALA A 59 3.14 1.19 10.74
N LYS A 60 2.51 1.46 9.59
CA LYS A 60 1.19 2.09 9.50
C LYS A 60 0.06 1.06 9.66
N LEU A 61 0.29 -0.20 9.27
CA LEU A 61 -0.74 -1.25 9.30
C LEU A 61 -1.32 -1.50 10.71
N PRO A 62 -0.53 -1.67 11.80
CA PRO A 62 -1.07 -1.81 13.16
C PRO A 62 -1.92 -0.63 13.64
N GLN A 63 -1.69 0.57 13.10
CA GLN A 63 -2.48 1.76 13.45
C GLN A 63 -3.87 1.73 12.79
N MET A 64 -4.02 0.95 11.73
CA MET A 64 -5.23 0.84 10.93
C MET A 64 -6.01 -0.45 11.26
N GLU A 65 -5.31 -1.53 11.62
CA GLU A 65 -5.86 -2.87 11.83
C GLU A 65 -6.41 -3.12 13.25
N VAL A 66 -6.91 -2.09 13.96
CA VAL A 66 -7.64 -2.34 15.22
C VAL A 66 -9.02 -2.91 14.87
N VAL A 67 -9.03 -4.18 14.50
CA VAL A 67 -10.20 -5.03 14.33
C VAL A 67 -10.25 -5.92 15.57
N ASP A 68 -11.23 -5.64 16.43
CA ASP A 68 -11.69 -6.55 17.47
C ASP A 68 -11.88 -7.94 16.86
N LYS A 69 -11.30 -8.95 17.51
CA LYS A 69 -11.54 -10.37 17.23
C LYS A 69 -12.97 -10.77 17.56
#